data_AF-A0A6I4N2B4-F1
#
_entry.id   AF-A0A6I4N2B4-F1
#
_cell.length_a   1.000
_cell.length_b   1.000
_cell.length_c   1.000
_cell.angle_alpha   90.00
_cell.angle_beta   90.00
_cell.angle_gamma   90.00
#
_symmetry.space_group_name_H-M   'P 1'
#
loop_
_entity.id
_entity.type
_entity.pdbx_description
1 polymer ?
#
loop_
_entity_poly.entity_id
_entity_poly.type
_entity_poly.pdbx_seq_one_letter_code
_entity_poly.pdbx_strand_id
1 'polypeptide(L)'
;MWGSCACRDSSDQGYDPYTGDHQAGVRGGPHDRQAATQLGWANLEFDHLDGLRRYPGLRHPDSLLPPAMRGGTYDGGTVADVDRWVRTKGERMLFIYAENDPWSAEKFMPSKRDSYRYLAPGANHVNAIEKLPPAELAQAVAHVKRWADVK
;
A
#
# COMPACT_ATOMS: atom_id res chain seq x y z
N MET A 1 10.56 -4.24 -8.27
CA MET A 1 10.96 -2.86 -8.57
C MET A 1 10.01 -2.03 -7.75
N TRP A 2 10.51 -1.45 -6.65
CA TRP A 2 9.73 -0.63 -5.73
C TRP A 2 10.04 0.82 -6.06
N GLY A 3 9.28 1.38 -7.00
CA GLY A 3 9.45 2.68 -7.60
C GLY A 3 8.19 3.06 -8.39
N SER A 4 7.53 4.11 -7.92
CA SER A 4 6.39 4.86 -8.49
C SER A 4 5.75 4.22 -9.73
N CYS A 5 4.67 3.47 -9.54
CA CYS A 5 3.74 3.08 -10.61
C CYS A 5 2.47 3.93 -10.52
N ALA A 6 2.09 4.57 -11.63
CA ALA A 6 0.88 5.37 -11.73
C ALA A 6 -0.40 4.50 -11.75
N CYS A 7 -1.40 4.89 -10.95
CA CYS A 7 -2.73 4.26 -10.91
C CYS A 7 -3.83 5.23 -11.36
N ARG A 8 -4.93 4.70 -11.91
CA ARG A 8 -6.13 5.51 -12.23
C ARG A 8 -6.92 5.79 -10.96
N ASP A 9 -7.39 7.02 -10.84
CA ASP A 9 -8.20 7.50 -9.71
C ASP A 9 -9.64 6.97 -9.82
N SER A 10 -10.15 6.35 -8.76
CA SER A 10 -11.58 6.11 -8.57
C SER A 10 -11.94 6.49 -7.14
N SER A 11 -12.62 7.63 -7.05
CA SER A 11 -13.09 8.24 -5.81
C SER A 11 -14.28 7.45 -5.26
N ASP A 12 -14.05 6.54 -4.32
CA ASP A 12 -15.03 6.25 -3.26
C ASP A 12 -14.44 5.40 -2.12
N GLN A 13 -14.45 5.98 -0.92
CA GLN A 13 -14.39 5.38 0.43
C GLN A 13 -13.05 4.74 0.91
N GLY A 14 -12.49 5.28 2.02
CA GLY A 14 -11.87 4.41 3.04
C GLY A 14 -10.49 4.74 3.66
N TYR A 15 -9.94 5.95 3.54
CA TYR A 15 -8.97 6.63 4.44
C TYR A 15 -8.45 7.84 3.66
N ASP A 16 -8.80 9.04 4.10
CA ASP A 16 -8.37 10.27 3.46
C ASP A 16 -7.24 10.90 4.29
N PRO A 17 -5.96 10.77 3.87
CA PRO A 17 -4.85 11.45 4.54
C PRO A 17 -4.94 12.99 4.42
N TYR A 18 -5.88 13.51 3.63
CA TYR A 18 -6.16 14.93 3.42
C TYR A 18 -7.34 15.45 4.24
N THR A 19 -7.96 14.64 5.10
CA THR A 19 -8.89 15.16 6.11
C THR A 19 -8.13 16.03 7.10
N GLY A 20 -8.40 17.34 7.03
CA GLY A 20 -7.69 18.41 7.72
C GLY A 20 -7.87 18.42 9.24
N ASP A 21 -7.40 17.39 9.93
CA ASP A 21 -7.07 17.53 11.33
C ASP A 21 -5.65 18.09 11.43
N HIS A 22 -5.53 19.36 11.81
CA HIS A 22 -4.25 20.02 12.07
C HIS A 22 -3.45 19.35 13.20
N GLN A 23 -3.98 18.29 13.84
CA GLN A 23 -3.26 17.39 14.75
C GLN A 23 -2.60 16.17 14.07
N ALA A 24 -2.83 15.92 12.78
CA ALA A 24 -2.25 14.79 12.04
C ALA A 24 -0.71 14.78 12.05
N GLY A 25 -0.07 15.95 12.15
CA GLY A 25 1.38 16.08 12.28
C GLY A 25 1.98 15.45 13.54
N VAL A 26 1.18 15.14 14.57
CA VAL A 26 1.66 14.56 15.84
C VAL A 26 1.44 13.03 15.90
N ARG A 27 0.48 12.48 15.15
CA ARG A 27 0.19 11.03 15.13
C ARG A 27 0.70 10.29 13.87
N GLY A 28 0.79 10.98 12.72
CA GLY A 28 1.25 10.39 11.45
C GLY A 28 2.73 10.63 11.12
N GLY A 29 3.37 11.64 11.72
CA GLY A 29 4.71 12.11 11.35
C GLY A 29 5.79 11.02 11.17
N PRO A 30 5.96 10.07 12.10
CA PRO A 30 6.92 8.98 11.93
C PRO A 30 6.61 8.09 10.72
N HIS A 31 5.34 7.73 10.52
CA HIS A 31 4.89 6.94 9.38
C HIS A 31 5.12 7.72 8.07
N ASP A 32 4.69 8.98 8.01
CA ASP A 32 4.77 9.79 6.79
C ASP A 32 6.22 10.06 6.41
N ARG A 33 7.11 10.22 7.39
CA ARG A 33 8.57 10.31 7.17
C ARG A 33 9.11 9.00 6.61
N GLN A 34 8.68 7.87 7.16
CA GLN A 34 9.09 6.56 6.67
C GLN A 34 8.57 6.31 5.26
N ALA A 35 7.34 6.72 4.95
CA ALA A 35 6.76 6.60 3.62
C ALA A 35 7.50 7.46 2.60
N ALA A 36 7.86 8.69 2.97
CA ALA A 36 8.66 9.59 2.15
C ALA A 36 10.08 9.08 1.85
N THR A 37 10.70 8.35 2.77
CA THR A 37 12.14 8.04 2.70
C THR A 37 12.49 6.57 2.57
N GLN A 38 11.58 5.64 2.87
CA GLN A 38 11.91 4.22 2.98
C GLN A 38 10.82 3.26 2.46
N LEU A 39 9.54 3.53 2.75
CA LEU A 39 8.43 2.62 2.38
C LEU A 39 7.90 2.88 0.97
N GLY A 40 8.00 4.12 0.50
CA GLY A 40 7.38 4.57 -0.73
C GLY A 40 5.95 5.08 -0.49
N TRP A 41 5.35 5.58 -1.56
CA TRP A 41 4.00 6.15 -1.56
C TRP A 41 3.32 5.85 -2.89
N ALA A 42 1.99 5.73 -2.88
CA ALA A 42 1.18 5.60 -4.07
C ALA A 42 1.14 6.91 -4.89
N ASN A 43 2.27 7.24 -5.50
CA ASN A 43 2.44 8.48 -6.24
C ASN A 43 1.87 8.36 -7.65
N LEU A 44 1.41 9.48 -8.23
CA LEU A 44 1.01 9.52 -9.63
C LEU A 44 2.07 10.23 -10.46
N GLU A 45 2.19 9.79 -11.70
CA GLU A 45 2.98 10.48 -12.72
C GLU A 45 2.20 11.67 -13.27
N PHE A 46 2.86 12.81 -13.35
CA PHE A 46 2.25 14.09 -13.71
C PHE A 46 2.89 14.76 -14.93
N ASP A 47 3.81 14.09 -15.62
CA ASP A 47 4.60 14.67 -16.71
C ASP A 47 3.71 15.23 -17.83
N HIS A 48 2.60 14.56 -18.12
CA HIS A 48 1.60 14.99 -19.12
C HIS A 48 0.72 16.17 -18.65
N LEU A 49 0.82 16.59 -17.40
CA LEU A 49 0.10 17.71 -16.78
C LEU A 49 1.03 18.85 -16.38
N ASP A 50 2.23 18.91 -16.94
CA ASP A 50 3.17 19.99 -16.66
C ASP A 50 2.57 21.36 -17.05
N GLY A 51 2.82 22.37 -16.22
CA GLY A 51 2.23 23.71 -16.35
C GLY A 51 0.72 23.81 -16.04
N LEU A 52 0.00 22.69 -15.87
CA LEU A 52 -1.45 22.68 -15.57
C LEU A 52 -1.76 22.55 -14.08
N ARG A 53 -0.75 22.24 -13.26
CA ARG A 53 -0.93 21.96 -11.82
C ARG A 53 -0.72 23.22 -10.98
N ARG A 54 -1.77 23.64 -10.27
CA ARG A 54 -1.69 24.77 -9.32
C ARG A 54 -0.85 24.45 -8.07
N TYR A 55 -0.85 23.20 -7.62
CA TYR A 55 -0.11 22.74 -6.43
C TYR A 55 0.72 21.48 -6.74
N PRO A 56 1.89 21.62 -7.38
CA PRO A 56 2.81 20.52 -7.58
C PRO A 56 3.24 19.89 -6.24
N GLY A 57 3.34 18.56 -6.20
CA GLY A 57 3.83 17.84 -5.01
C GLY A 57 2.83 17.67 -3.85
N LEU A 58 1.60 18.19 -3.97
CA LEU A 58 0.59 18.08 -2.88
C LEU A 58 0.32 16.63 -2.46
N ARG A 59 0.38 15.69 -3.40
CA ARG A 59 0.11 14.25 -3.15
C ARG A 59 1.35 13.42 -2.80
N HIS A 60 2.46 14.09 -2.50
CA HIS A 60 3.68 13.46 -1.99
C HIS A 60 3.66 13.43 -0.46
N PRO A 61 4.15 12.38 0.22
CA PRO A 61 4.12 12.28 1.68
C PRO A 61 4.83 13.44 2.41
N ASP A 62 5.85 14.07 1.81
CA ASP A 62 6.47 15.30 2.35
C ASP A 62 5.47 16.44 2.58
N SER A 63 4.36 16.50 1.84
CA SER A 63 3.35 17.54 2.04
C SER A 63 2.66 17.42 3.40
N LEU A 64 2.61 16.20 3.96
CA LEU A 64 2.03 15.86 5.26
C LEU A 64 2.97 16.16 6.43
N LEU A 65 4.26 16.36 6.16
CA LEU A 65 5.27 16.59 7.19
C LEU A 65 5.39 18.07 7.59
N PRO A 66 5.73 18.36 8.86
CA PRO A 66 6.16 19.70 9.27
C PRO A 66 7.40 20.14 8.47
N PRO A 67 7.59 21.45 8.20
CA PRO A 67 8.69 21.94 7.37
C PRO A 67 10.08 21.44 7.81
N ALA A 68 10.33 21.34 9.12
CA ALA A 68 11.61 20.85 9.67
C ALA A 68 11.89 19.37 9.40
N MET A 69 10.89 18.58 8.99
CA MET A 69 10.99 17.14 8.70
C MET A 69 10.86 16.83 7.20
N ARG A 70 10.69 17.86 6.36
CA ARG A 70 10.66 17.70 4.90
C ARG A 70 12.08 17.57 4.36
N GLY A 71 12.21 17.00 3.17
CA GLY A 71 13.50 16.78 2.56
C GLY A 71 14.13 15.49 3.06
N GLY A 72 14.20 14.52 2.16
CA GLY A 72 14.83 13.24 2.33
C GLY A 72 14.90 12.57 0.97
N THR A 73 15.93 11.76 0.75
CA THR A 73 16.00 10.92 -0.45
C THR A 73 15.33 9.60 -0.13
N TYR A 74 14.46 9.15 -1.04
CA TYR A 74 13.88 7.82 -0.95
C TYR A 74 14.97 6.76 -1.13
N ASP A 75 15.05 5.85 -0.17
CA ASP A 75 15.86 4.64 -0.18
C ASP A 75 14.94 3.42 0.01
N GLY A 76 14.63 2.75 -1.10
CA GLY A 76 13.81 1.54 -1.10
C GLY A 76 14.52 0.27 -0.58
N GLY A 77 15.74 0.38 -0.06
CA GLY A 77 16.51 -0.76 0.47
C GLY A 77 15.77 -1.53 1.55
N THR A 78 15.06 -0.83 2.45
CA THR A 78 14.26 -1.47 3.51
C THR A 78 13.13 -2.33 2.93
N VAL A 79 12.33 -1.81 2.02
CA VAL A 79 11.22 -2.58 1.42
C VAL A 79 11.75 -3.72 0.54
N ALA A 80 12.86 -3.51 -0.16
CA ALA A 80 13.50 -4.57 -0.94
C ALA A 80 14.02 -5.72 -0.05
N ASP A 81 14.50 -5.43 1.16
CA ASP A 81 14.90 -6.45 2.12
C ASP A 81 13.68 -7.21 2.65
N VAL A 82 12.61 -6.50 3.01
CA VAL A 82 11.34 -7.11 3.43
C VAL A 82 10.76 -8.01 2.34
N ASP A 83 10.71 -7.57 1.07
CA ASP A 83 10.22 -8.39 -0.05
C ASP A 83 11.06 -9.66 -0.22
N ARG A 84 12.39 -9.56 -0.09
CA ARG A 84 13.28 -10.73 -0.14
C ARG A 84 12.96 -11.69 0.99
N TRP A 85 12.72 -11.20 2.20
CA TRP A 85 12.33 -12.04 3.33
C TRP A 85 10.96 -12.69 3.09
N VAL A 86 9.95 -11.93 2.67
CA VAL A 86 8.60 -12.45 2.36
C VAL A 86 8.67 -13.56 1.31
N ARG A 87 9.49 -13.36 0.27
CA ARG A 87 9.64 -14.31 -0.84
C ARG A 87 10.42 -15.56 -0.47
N THR A 88 11.38 -15.48 0.45
CA THR A 88 12.34 -16.58 0.69
C THR A 88 12.22 -17.23 2.06
N LYS A 89 11.66 -16.53 3.04
CA LYS A 89 11.58 -16.92 4.46
C LYS A 89 10.17 -16.94 5.00
N GLY A 90 9.30 -16.02 4.55
CA GLY A 90 7.92 -15.92 5.00
C GLY A 90 7.17 -17.25 4.91
N GLU A 91 6.34 -17.54 5.91
CA GLU A 91 5.49 -18.73 5.97
C GLU A 91 4.10 -18.32 6.48
N ARG A 92 3.05 -19.02 6.05
CA ARG A 92 1.67 -18.77 6.51
C ARG A 92 1.25 -17.31 6.34
N MET A 93 1.60 -16.71 5.20
CA MET A 93 1.26 -15.34 4.86
C MET A 93 0.12 -15.30 3.84
N LEU A 94 -0.86 -14.44 4.06
CA LEU A 94 -1.97 -14.21 3.13
C LEU A 94 -1.96 -12.75 2.69
N PHE A 95 -1.76 -12.51 1.39
CA PHE A 95 -1.87 -11.19 0.78
C PHE A 95 -3.14 -11.08 -0.04
N ILE A 96 -3.92 -10.03 0.19
CA ILE A 96 -5.12 -9.74 -0.61
C ILE A 96 -4.96 -8.34 -1.16
N TYR A 97 -4.85 -8.25 -2.48
CA TYR A 97 -4.74 -6.98 -3.19
C TYR A 97 -6.09 -6.64 -3.80
N ALA A 98 -6.43 -5.36 -3.81
CA ALA A 98 -7.64 -4.87 -4.46
C ALA A 98 -7.31 -4.35 -5.86
N GLU A 99 -8.18 -4.63 -6.85
CA GLU A 99 -7.91 -4.28 -8.26
C GLU A 99 -7.73 -2.78 -8.49
N ASN A 100 -8.52 -1.94 -7.83
CA ASN A 100 -8.52 -0.49 -7.99
C ASN A 100 -7.76 0.25 -6.88
N ASP A 101 -7.10 -0.48 -5.97
CA ASP A 101 -6.33 0.13 -4.88
C ASP A 101 -4.94 0.57 -5.38
N PRO A 102 -4.59 1.86 -5.29
CA PRO A 102 -3.28 2.32 -5.74
C PRO A 102 -2.11 1.76 -4.91
N TRP A 103 -2.35 1.31 -3.67
CA TRP A 103 -1.35 0.62 -2.86
C TRP A 103 -1.08 -0.81 -3.33
N SER A 104 -1.95 -1.36 -4.19
CA SER A 104 -1.77 -2.67 -4.81
C SER A 104 -0.87 -2.63 -6.06
N ALA A 105 -0.33 -1.47 -6.44
CA ALA A 105 0.58 -1.34 -7.58
C ALA A 105 1.86 -2.17 -7.40
N GLU A 106 2.41 -2.18 -6.17
CA GLU A 106 3.65 -2.88 -5.84
C GLU A 106 3.36 -4.04 -4.89
N LYS A 107 3.09 -5.21 -5.50
CA LYS A 107 2.69 -6.41 -4.75
C LYS A 107 3.91 -7.18 -4.26
N PHE A 108 3.92 -7.53 -2.97
CA PHE A 108 4.81 -8.56 -2.45
C PHE A 108 4.63 -9.89 -3.20
N MET A 109 5.73 -10.62 -3.33
CA MET A 109 5.74 -11.99 -3.86
C MET A 109 5.84 -12.98 -2.69
N PRO A 110 4.74 -13.61 -2.24
CA PRO A 110 4.81 -14.58 -1.15
C PRO A 110 5.70 -15.76 -1.51
N SER A 111 6.30 -16.37 -0.48
CA SER A 111 7.04 -17.61 -0.63
C SER A 111 6.11 -18.79 -1.01
N LYS A 112 6.71 -19.94 -1.32
CA LYS A 112 5.98 -21.21 -1.51
C LYS A 112 5.73 -21.97 -0.21
N ARG A 113 6.02 -21.39 0.96
CA ARG A 113 5.86 -22.02 2.28
C ARG A 113 4.49 -21.69 2.86
N ASP A 114 3.47 -22.34 2.32
CA ASP A 114 2.09 -22.17 2.77
C ASP A 114 1.66 -20.69 2.77
N SER A 115 2.00 -19.94 1.72
CA SER A 115 1.67 -18.52 1.58
C SER A 115 0.93 -18.26 0.28
N TYR A 116 0.00 -17.32 0.30
CA TYR A 116 -0.99 -17.13 -0.75
C TYR A 116 -1.16 -15.66 -1.10
N ARG A 117 -1.55 -15.40 -2.36
CA ARG A 117 -1.90 -14.07 -2.85
C ARG A 117 -3.18 -14.14 -3.66
N TYR A 118 -4.10 -13.25 -3.38
CA TYR A 118 -5.37 -13.10 -4.09
C TYR A 118 -5.55 -11.67 -4.61
N LEU A 119 -6.44 -11.52 -5.60
CA LEU A 119 -6.86 -10.24 -6.16
C LEU A 119 -8.37 -10.12 -6.02
N ALA A 120 -8.85 -9.07 -5.34
CA ALA A 120 -10.25 -8.75 -5.20
C ALA A 120 -10.73 -7.86 -6.38
N PRO A 121 -11.52 -8.40 -7.33
CA PRO A 121 -11.95 -7.64 -8.51
C PRO A 121 -12.88 -6.49 -8.14
N GLY A 122 -12.72 -5.36 -8.80
CA GLY A 122 -13.50 -4.14 -8.58
C GLY A 122 -13.34 -3.49 -7.20
N ALA A 123 -12.59 -4.11 -6.28
CA ALA A 123 -12.40 -3.60 -4.93
C ALA A 123 -11.37 -2.46 -4.90
N ASN A 124 -11.45 -1.64 -3.85
CA ASN A 124 -10.46 -0.62 -3.48
C ASN A 124 -9.87 -0.98 -2.10
N HIS A 125 -9.25 -0.02 -1.39
CA HIS A 125 -8.36 -0.23 -0.25
C HIS A 125 -8.92 -1.07 0.91
N VAL A 126 -10.22 -0.99 1.20
CA VAL A 126 -10.83 -1.60 2.39
C VAL A 126 -11.63 -2.87 2.07
N ASN A 127 -11.73 -3.78 3.05
CA ASN A 127 -12.58 -4.98 3.04
C ASN A 127 -12.34 -5.93 1.86
N ALA A 128 -11.11 -6.01 1.35
CA ALA A 128 -10.79 -6.76 0.14
C ALA A 128 -11.06 -8.28 0.25
N ILE A 129 -10.98 -8.87 1.45
CA ILE A 129 -11.23 -10.33 1.61
C ILE A 129 -12.67 -10.71 1.26
N GLU A 130 -13.65 -9.92 1.68
CA GLU A 130 -15.07 -10.16 1.42
C GLU A 130 -15.44 -9.99 -0.06
N LYS A 131 -14.57 -9.32 -0.82
CA LYS A 131 -14.72 -9.06 -2.25
C LYS A 131 -14.05 -10.11 -3.13
N LEU A 132 -13.42 -11.12 -2.54
CA LEU A 132 -12.85 -12.22 -3.29
C LEU A 132 -13.95 -13.05 -3.98
N PRO A 133 -13.68 -13.63 -5.17
CA PRO A 133 -14.54 -14.63 -5.77
C PRO A 133 -14.86 -15.75 -4.76
N PRO A 134 -16.07 -16.34 -4.76
CA PRO A 134 -16.50 -17.27 -3.71
C PRO A 134 -15.54 -18.44 -3.44
N ALA A 135 -14.93 -19.00 -4.49
CA ALA A 135 -13.95 -20.08 -4.37
C ALA A 135 -12.66 -19.62 -3.68
N GLU A 136 -12.15 -18.44 -4.04
CA GLU A 136 -10.95 -17.86 -3.45
C GLU A 136 -11.19 -17.41 -2.00
N LEU A 137 -12.36 -16.82 -1.71
CA LEU A 137 -12.78 -16.49 -0.35
C LEU A 137 -12.80 -17.74 0.54
N ALA A 138 -13.41 -18.83 0.08
CA ALA A 138 -13.46 -20.08 0.81
C ALA A 138 -12.06 -20.64 1.10
N GLN A 139 -11.15 -20.58 0.12
CA GLN A 139 -9.75 -20.99 0.31
C GLN A 139 -9.01 -20.08 1.31
N ALA A 140 -9.09 -18.76 1.14
CA ALA A 140 -8.44 -17.79 2.02
C ALA A 140 -8.88 -17.98 3.48
N VAL A 141 -10.19 -18.11 3.72
CA VAL A 141 -10.74 -18.38 5.06
C VAL A 141 -10.25 -19.74 5.59
N ALA A 142 -10.22 -20.79 4.76
CA ALA A 142 -9.72 -22.10 5.19
C ALA A 142 -8.23 -22.06 5.56
N HIS A 143 -7.40 -21.29 4.85
CA HIS A 143 -6.00 -21.08 5.19
C HIS A 143 -5.84 -20.40 6.55
N VAL A 144 -6.53 -19.28 6.77
CA VAL A 144 -6.49 -18.53 8.03
C VAL A 144 -6.97 -19.38 9.21
N LYS A 145 -8.09 -20.09 9.04
CA LYS A 145 -8.63 -21.00 10.06
C LYS A 145 -7.64 -22.11 10.42
N ARG A 146 -7.03 -22.75 9.40
CA ARG A 146 -6.01 -23.79 9.61
C ARG A 146 -4.80 -23.25 10.38
N TRP A 147 -4.35 -22.03 10.09
CA TRP A 147 -3.21 -21.43 10.79
C TRP A 147 -3.54 -21.07 12.25
N ALA A 148 -4.77 -20.67 12.51
CA ALA A 148 -5.27 -20.33 13.83
C ALA A 148 -5.74 -21.56 14.64
N ASP A 149 -5.66 -22.77 14.08
CA ASP A 149 -6.12 -24.02 14.69
C ASP A 149 -7.60 -23.98 15.11
N VAL A 150 -8.44 -23.35 14.28
CA VAL A 150 -9.89 -23.25 14.48
C VAL A 150 -10.64 -23.89 13.32
N LYS A 151 -11.80 -24.50 13.60
CA LYS A 151 -12.65 -25.17 12.60
C LYS A 151 -13.62 -24.20 11.90
#